data_AF-A0A2V8CVD0-F1
#
_entry.id   AF-A0A2V8CVD0-F1
#
_cell.length_a   1.000
_cell.length_b   1.000
_cell.length_c   1.000
_cell.angle_alpha   90.00
_cell.angle_beta   90.00
_cell.angle_gamma   90.00
#
_symmetry.space_group_name_H-M   'P 1'
#
loop_
_entity.id
_entity.type
_entity.pdbx_description
1 polymer ?
#
loop_
_entity_poly.entity_id
_entity_poly.type
_entity_poly.pdbx_seq_one_letter_code
_entity_poly.pdbx_strand_id
1 'polypeptide(L)'
;MKSRRESPPSSPSLRQSVPHRRVCVLGWARDGDHGPAEGGHYRCEARDLRHPRSWRWAAIAALDEELHALRPSSGARRSSRAMGLRLLTTWQTLHPDARIEQALTLARLGRLGPALPIAFAGACTCAGIERRPAVEAFAYTRLASTISAAMRLMPIGQTDAHALLARTLDRVPAVVDRIVARDDRVESFSPALDIAAMTQQYLHSRLFRS
;
A
#
# COMPACT_ATOMS: atom_id res chain seq x y z
N MET A 1 -56.01 -2.25 30.85
CA MET A 1 -55.03 -2.51 29.76
C MET A 1 -53.63 -2.19 30.26
N LYS A 2 -52.84 -3.22 30.64
CA LYS A 2 -51.42 -3.08 31.01
C LYS A 2 -50.58 -3.19 29.73
N SER A 3 -49.93 -2.11 29.28
CA SER A 3 -48.97 -2.19 28.17
C SER A 3 -47.64 -2.76 28.68
N ARG A 4 -47.17 -3.83 28.03
CA ARG A 4 -45.86 -4.45 28.30
C ARG A 4 -44.78 -3.52 27.77
N ARG A 5 -43.79 -3.23 28.61
CA ARG A 5 -42.49 -2.67 28.21
C ARG A 5 -41.68 -3.81 27.59
N GLU A 6 -41.32 -3.69 26.32
CA GLU A 6 -40.33 -4.57 25.69
C GLU A 6 -38.93 -4.00 25.94
N SER A 7 -38.07 -4.79 26.57
CA SER A 7 -36.65 -4.50 26.78
C SER A 7 -35.85 -4.85 25.51
N PRO A 8 -34.79 -4.11 25.16
CA PRO A 8 -33.97 -4.43 24.00
C PRO A 8 -33.11 -5.68 24.27
N PRO A 9 -32.85 -6.54 23.27
CA PRO A 9 -32.02 -7.71 23.45
C PRO A 9 -30.56 -7.32 23.68
N SER A 10 -29.96 -7.97 24.67
CA SER A 10 -28.58 -7.93 25.10
C SER A 10 -27.60 -8.26 23.97
N SER A 11 -26.60 -7.39 23.79
CA SER A 11 -25.49 -7.56 22.86
C SER A 11 -24.64 -8.79 23.20
N PRO A 12 -24.35 -9.70 22.26
CA PRO A 12 -23.37 -10.75 22.51
C PRO A 12 -21.96 -10.17 22.42
N SER A 13 -21.24 -10.25 23.53
CA SER A 13 -19.82 -9.93 23.67
C SER A 13 -18.96 -10.83 22.78
N LEU A 14 -18.63 -10.38 21.57
CA LEU A 14 -17.63 -11.01 20.71
C LEU A 14 -16.22 -10.60 21.14
N ARG A 15 -15.72 -11.22 22.21
CA ARG A 15 -14.28 -11.41 22.40
C ARG A 15 -13.84 -12.53 21.46
N GLN A 16 -13.68 -12.20 20.18
CA GLN A 16 -12.90 -13.05 19.27
C GLN A 16 -11.51 -12.43 19.14
N SER A 17 -10.52 -13.15 19.64
CA SER A 17 -9.10 -12.92 19.39
C SER A 17 -8.82 -13.11 17.90
N VAL A 18 -8.98 -12.03 17.12
CA VAL A 18 -8.65 -12.02 15.69
C VAL A 18 -7.13 -12.03 15.53
N PRO A 19 -6.53 -13.00 14.81
CA PRO A 19 -5.09 -13.08 14.62
C PRO A 19 -4.55 -11.81 13.94
N HIS A 20 -3.37 -11.37 14.40
CA HIS A 20 -2.72 -10.13 14.01
C HIS A 20 -2.75 -9.86 12.51
N ARG A 21 -3.27 -8.68 12.13
CA ARG A 21 -3.39 -8.17 10.76
C ARG A 21 -2.06 -8.32 10.00
N ARG A 22 -2.05 -9.12 8.92
CA ARG A 22 -0.90 -9.31 8.03
C ARG A 22 -1.28 -8.81 6.64
N VAL A 23 -0.63 -7.72 6.23
CA VAL A 23 -0.72 -7.17 4.88
C VAL A 23 0.71 -6.82 4.48
N CYS A 24 1.34 -7.66 3.66
CA CYS A 24 2.61 -7.35 3.02
C CYS A 24 2.31 -7.06 1.55
N VAL A 25 2.37 -5.78 1.15
CA VAL A 25 1.93 -5.32 -0.18
C VAL A 25 3.09 -4.85 -1.07
N LEU A 26 4.32 -5.02 -0.61
CA LEU A 26 5.51 -4.56 -1.31
C LEU A 26 6.42 -5.76 -1.62
N GLY A 27 6.11 -6.47 -2.70
CA GLY A 27 7.12 -7.31 -3.34
C GLY A 27 8.14 -6.38 -3.99
N TRP A 28 9.34 -6.33 -3.43
CA TRP A 28 10.44 -5.61 -4.07
C TRP A 28 11.04 -6.53 -5.13
N ALA A 29 11.41 -5.96 -6.28
CA ALA A 29 12.17 -6.69 -7.28
C ALA A 29 13.45 -7.21 -6.62
N ARG A 30 13.64 -8.54 -6.65
CA ARG A 30 14.78 -9.25 -6.08
C ARG A 30 16.09 -8.60 -6.54
N ASP A 31 16.81 -7.94 -5.64
CA ASP A 31 18.26 -7.75 -5.77
C ASP A 31 18.91 -8.90 -5.00
N GLY A 32 19.77 -9.64 -5.71
CA GLY A 32 20.34 -10.90 -5.26
C GLY A 32 21.41 -10.78 -4.18
N ASP A 33 21.58 -11.91 -3.49
CA ASP A 33 22.79 -12.40 -2.84
C ASP A 33 23.43 -11.54 -1.75
N HIS A 34 23.00 -11.78 -0.50
CA HIS A 34 23.83 -11.53 0.67
C HIS A 34 24.71 -12.76 0.93
N GLY A 35 25.90 -12.79 0.30
CA GLY A 35 27.06 -13.46 0.88
C GLY A 35 27.60 -12.65 2.07
N PRO A 36 28.17 -13.28 3.11
CA PRO A 36 28.60 -12.56 4.31
C PRO A 36 29.96 -11.90 4.02
N ALA A 37 30.05 -10.59 4.17
CA ALA A 37 31.34 -9.93 4.24
C ALA A 37 31.27 -8.71 5.15
N GLU A 38 32.23 -8.71 6.06
CA GLU A 38 32.42 -7.84 7.20
C GLU A 38 32.79 -6.40 6.80
N GLY A 39 32.71 -5.52 7.80
CA GLY A 39 33.12 -4.12 7.85
C GLY A 39 33.91 -3.55 6.67
N GLY A 40 33.35 -2.51 6.05
CA GLY A 40 34.08 -1.65 5.13
C GLY A 40 33.26 -0.42 4.78
N HIS A 41 33.78 0.76 5.10
CA HIS A 41 33.25 2.04 4.64
C HIS A 41 33.17 2.06 3.10
N TYR A 42 31.97 2.04 2.52
CA TYR A 42 31.80 2.25 1.07
C TYR A 42 31.47 3.73 0.82
N ARG A 43 32.53 4.49 0.54
CA ARG A 43 32.46 5.75 -0.21
C ARG A 43 31.99 5.40 -1.63
N CYS A 44 30.76 5.76 -1.98
CA CYS A 44 30.24 5.60 -3.33
C CYS A 44 30.93 6.61 -4.26
N GLU A 45 32.02 6.21 -4.91
CA GLU A 45 32.51 6.90 -6.10
C GLU A 45 31.61 6.60 -7.29
N ALA A 46 31.20 7.67 -7.96
CA ALA A 46 30.45 7.67 -9.20
C ALA A 46 31.19 6.87 -10.29
N ARG A 47 30.72 5.65 -10.57
CA ARG A 47 31.20 4.86 -11.71
C ARG A 47 30.02 4.23 -12.44
N ASP A 48 29.71 4.87 -13.56
CA ASP A 48 28.94 4.38 -14.71
C ASP A 48 27.40 4.28 -14.62
N LEU A 49 26.72 5.42 -14.76
CA LEU A 49 25.25 5.57 -14.81
C LEU A 49 24.60 5.21 -16.17
N ARG A 50 25.34 4.61 -17.11
CA ARG A 50 24.82 4.38 -18.48
C ARG A 50 24.13 3.03 -18.72
N HIS A 51 24.16 2.11 -17.76
CA HIS A 51 23.40 0.86 -17.82
C HIS A 51 22.64 0.61 -16.51
N PRO A 52 21.41 1.16 -16.37
CA PRO A 52 20.59 0.84 -15.22
C PRO A 52 20.24 -0.66 -15.27
N ARG A 53 20.44 -1.37 -14.14
CA ARG A 53 19.95 -2.73 -13.92
C ARG A 53 18.55 -2.85 -14.52
N SER A 54 18.42 -3.61 -15.60
CA SER A 54 17.18 -3.68 -16.38
C SER A 54 16.07 -4.15 -15.46
N TRP A 55 15.02 -3.34 -15.29
CA TRP A 55 13.85 -3.77 -14.54
C TRP A 55 13.34 -5.09 -15.12
N ARG A 56 13.14 -6.08 -14.26
CA ARG A 56 12.59 -7.38 -14.65
C ARG A 56 11.08 -7.23 -14.85
N TRP A 57 10.68 -6.63 -15.96
CA TRP A 57 9.30 -6.26 -16.27
C TRP A 57 8.32 -7.42 -16.15
N ALA A 58 8.73 -8.63 -16.56
CA ALA A 58 7.91 -9.83 -16.40
C ALA A 58 7.63 -10.16 -14.92
N ALA A 59 8.63 -10.01 -14.04
CA ALA A 59 8.46 -10.22 -12.62
C ALA A 59 7.59 -9.14 -11.98
N ILE A 60 7.77 -7.87 -12.38
CA ILE A 60 6.95 -6.76 -11.91
C ILE A 60 5.49 -6.93 -12.33
N ALA A 61 5.25 -7.34 -13.58
CA ALA A 61 3.89 -7.60 -14.07
C ALA A 61 3.24 -8.78 -13.34
N ALA A 62 3.96 -9.89 -13.13
CA ALA A 62 3.45 -11.02 -12.36
C ALA A 62 3.09 -10.64 -10.92
N LEU A 63 3.94 -9.83 -10.28
CA LEU A 63 3.69 -9.30 -8.94
C LEU A 63 2.48 -8.35 -8.89
N ASP A 64 2.35 -7.46 -9.88
CA ASP A 64 1.21 -6.55 -9.98
C ASP A 64 -0.12 -7.33 -10.15
N GLU A 65 -0.11 -8.38 -10.96
CA GLU A 65 -1.26 -9.27 -11.12
C GLU A 65 -1.58 -10.06 -9.84
N GLU A 66 -0.56 -10.56 -9.12
CA GLU A 66 -0.76 -11.21 -7.82
C GLU A 66 -1.38 -10.22 -6.80
N LEU A 67 -0.86 -8.99 -6.73
CA LEU A 67 -1.41 -7.91 -5.89
C LEU A 67 -2.83 -7.49 -6.28
N HIS A 68 -3.16 -7.59 -7.58
CA HIS A 68 -4.50 -7.34 -8.09
C HIS A 68 -5.45 -8.46 -7.66
N ALA A 69 -5.04 -9.72 -7.81
CA ALA A 69 -5.81 -10.90 -7.44
C ALA A 69 -6.07 -10.98 -5.92
N LEU A 70 -5.11 -10.57 -5.09
CA LEU A 70 -5.23 -10.55 -3.63
C LEU A 70 -6.21 -9.50 -3.08
N ARG A 71 -6.81 -8.65 -3.94
CA ARG A 71 -7.78 -7.62 -3.53
C ARG A 71 -9.20 -8.05 -3.91
N PRO A 72 -10.05 -8.48 -2.95
CA PRO A 72 -11.38 -9.00 -3.27
C PRO A 72 -12.33 -7.94 -3.85
N SER A 73 -12.27 -6.69 -3.35
CA SER A 73 -13.15 -5.61 -3.81
C SER A 73 -12.79 -5.09 -5.21
N SER A 74 -13.77 -5.15 -6.12
CA SER A 74 -13.61 -4.63 -7.49
C SER A 74 -13.39 -3.11 -7.52
N GLY A 75 -14.02 -2.38 -6.60
CA GLY A 75 -13.82 -0.93 -6.44
C GLY A 75 -12.40 -0.61 -6.01
N ALA A 76 -11.90 -1.32 -4.98
CA ALA A 76 -10.53 -1.15 -4.51
C ALA A 76 -9.49 -1.48 -5.59
N ARG A 77 -9.73 -2.53 -6.40
CA ARG A 77 -8.87 -2.87 -7.54
C ARG A 77 -8.79 -1.74 -8.58
N ARG A 78 -9.95 -1.23 -9.01
CA ARG A 78 -10.00 -0.13 -9.99
C ARG A 78 -9.34 1.14 -9.45
N SER A 79 -9.63 1.49 -8.20
CA SER A 79 -9.06 2.65 -7.52
C SER A 79 -7.54 2.58 -7.44
N SER A 80 -7.01 1.44 -6.99
CA SER A 80 -5.56 1.22 -6.87
C SER A 80 -4.84 1.37 -8.20
N ARG A 81 -5.39 0.84 -9.30
CA ARG A 81 -4.82 1.00 -10.66
C ARG A 81 -4.92 2.43 -11.15
N ALA A 82 -6.05 3.09 -10.95
CA ALA A 82 -6.24 4.49 -11.35
C ALA A 82 -5.26 5.43 -10.62
N MET A 83 -5.09 5.24 -9.31
CA MET A 83 -4.14 6.01 -8.51
C MET A 83 -2.69 5.73 -8.93
N GLY A 84 -2.32 4.47 -9.17
CA GLY A 84 -0.97 4.11 -9.61
C GLY A 84 -0.63 4.69 -10.99
N LEU A 85 -1.54 4.58 -11.96
CA LEU A 85 -1.35 5.19 -13.28
C LEU A 85 -1.20 6.71 -13.19
N ARG A 86 -2.03 7.37 -12.37
CA ARG A 86 -1.94 8.81 -12.15
C ARG A 86 -0.60 9.19 -11.52
N LEU A 87 -0.14 8.44 -10.52
CA LEU A 87 1.15 8.67 -9.87
C LEU A 87 2.30 8.60 -10.89
N LEU A 88 2.37 7.53 -11.70
CA LEU A 88 3.43 7.39 -12.71
C LEU A 88 3.35 8.48 -13.78
N THR A 89 2.13 8.84 -14.20
CA THR A 89 1.94 9.92 -15.20
C THR A 89 2.44 11.25 -14.66
N THR A 90 2.03 11.63 -13.45
CA THR A 90 2.48 12.86 -12.80
C THR A 90 3.98 12.83 -12.54
N TRP A 91 4.52 11.70 -12.09
CA TRP A 91 5.96 11.54 -11.89
C TRP A 91 6.73 11.74 -13.19
N GLN A 92 6.33 11.12 -14.30
CA GLN A 92 6.99 11.28 -15.59
C GLN A 92 6.98 12.72 -16.09
N THR A 93 5.91 13.48 -15.81
CA THR A 93 5.84 14.91 -16.15
C THR A 93 6.83 15.75 -15.35
N LEU A 94 7.04 15.42 -14.07
CA LEU A 94 7.91 16.20 -13.18
C LEU A 94 9.38 15.76 -13.25
N HIS A 95 9.60 14.46 -13.42
CA HIS A 95 10.89 13.78 -13.39
C HIS A 95 10.95 12.73 -14.50
N PRO A 96 11.30 13.15 -15.74
CA PRO A 96 11.36 12.23 -16.87
C PRO A 96 12.37 11.10 -16.62
N ASP A 97 11.90 9.85 -16.69
CA ASP A 97 12.73 8.66 -16.50
C ASP A 97 12.33 7.58 -17.51
N ALA A 98 13.31 7.02 -18.23
CA ALA A 98 13.07 6.01 -19.25
C ALA A 98 12.37 4.74 -18.70
N ARG A 99 12.60 4.39 -17.43
CA ARG A 99 11.97 3.25 -16.77
C ARG A 99 10.49 3.52 -16.54
N ILE A 100 10.14 4.72 -16.07
CA ILE A 100 8.74 5.09 -15.83
C ILE A 100 8.00 5.23 -17.16
N GLU A 101 8.63 5.79 -18.19
CA GLU A 101 8.10 5.82 -19.55
C GLU A 101 7.82 4.40 -20.09
N GLN A 102 8.72 3.46 -19.85
CA GLN A 102 8.53 2.06 -20.21
C GLN A 102 7.36 1.43 -19.43
N ALA A 103 7.22 1.70 -18.13
CA ALA A 103 6.07 1.25 -17.33
C ALA A 103 4.74 1.78 -17.89
N LEU A 104 4.69 3.06 -18.25
CA LEU A 104 3.52 3.70 -18.88
C LEU A 104 3.22 3.09 -20.25
N THR A 105 4.25 2.76 -21.03
CA THR A 105 4.09 2.08 -22.32
C THR A 105 3.51 0.68 -22.14
N LEU A 106 4.04 -0.11 -21.20
CA LEU A 106 3.50 -1.43 -20.86
C LEU A 106 2.04 -1.34 -20.36
N ALA A 107 1.71 -0.28 -19.63
CA ALA A 107 0.34 -0.03 -19.19
C ALA A 107 -0.62 0.27 -20.35
N ARG A 108 -0.20 1.08 -21.34
CA ARG A 108 -0.99 1.33 -22.56
C ARG A 108 -1.21 0.06 -23.39
N LEU A 109 -0.22 -0.83 -23.41
CA LEU A 109 -0.30 -2.12 -24.08
C LEU A 109 -1.08 -3.18 -23.28
N GLY A 110 -1.59 -2.85 -22.09
CA GLY A 110 -2.31 -3.81 -21.24
C GLY A 110 -1.44 -4.91 -20.64
N ARG A 111 -0.11 -4.74 -20.66
CA ARG A 111 0.86 -5.73 -20.15
C ARG A 111 1.26 -5.49 -18.69
N LEU A 112 0.88 -4.35 -18.13
CA LEU A 112 1.10 -3.97 -16.74
C LEU A 112 -0.09 -3.13 -16.25
N GLY A 113 -0.67 -3.44 -15.11
CA GLY A 113 -1.79 -2.68 -14.55
C GLY A 113 -1.38 -1.92 -13.30
N PRO A 114 -0.42 -0.96 -13.38
CA PRO A 114 0.39 -0.53 -12.23
C PRO A 114 -0.48 -0.10 -11.06
N ALA A 115 -0.61 -0.99 -10.08
CA ALA A 115 -1.27 -0.70 -8.83
C ALA A 115 -0.45 0.33 -8.05
N LEU A 116 -1.13 1.12 -7.21
CA LEU A 116 -0.49 2.17 -6.42
C LEU A 116 0.81 1.73 -5.69
N PRO A 117 0.90 0.55 -5.05
CA PRO A 117 2.15 0.13 -4.40
C PRO A 117 3.30 -0.08 -5.39
N ILE A 118 3.04 -0.67 -6.56
CA ILE A 118 4.04 -0.90 -7.62
C ILE A 118 4.48 0.43 -8.21
N ALA A 119 3.52 1.32 -8.51
CA ALA A 119 3.80 2.65 -9.01
C ALA A 119 4.65 3.47 -8.03
N PHE A 120 4.32 3.41 -6.74
CA PHE A 120 5.05 4.12 -5.68
C PHE A 120 6.46 3.58 -5.49
N ALA A 121 6.64 2.25 -5.49
CA ALA A 121 7.95 1.62 -5.43
C ALA A 121 8.82 1.99 -6.65
N GLY A 122 8.22 2.01 -7.85
CA GLY A 122 8.90 2.45 -9.07
C GLY A 122 9.39 3.89 -8.97
N ALA A 123 8.53 4.82 -8.53
CA ALA A 123 8.89 6.22 -8.32
C ALA A 123 10.02 6.39 -7.28
N CYS A 124 9.93 5.70 -6.14
CA CYS A 124 10.96 5.73 -5.10
C CYS A 124 12.31 5.18 -5.60
N THR A 125 12.27 4.10 -6.38
CA THR A 125 13.46 3.51 -6.99
C THR A 125 14.10 4.47 -8.00
N CYS A 126 13.30 5.17 -8.80
CA CYS A 126 13.79 6.19 -9.70
C CYS A 126 14.41 7.39 -8.97
N ALA A 127 13.87 7.74 -7.80
CA ALA A 127 14.40 8.79 -6.94
C ALA A 127 15.63 8.36 -6.11
N GLY A 128 16.07 7.10 -6.20
CA GLY A 128 17.20 6.59 -5.41
C GLY A 128 16.89 6.42 -3.92
N ILE A 129 15.62 6.24 -3.55
CA ILE A 129 15.20 6.05 -2.17
C ILE A 129 15.37 4.57 -1.80
N GLU A 130 16.04 4.33 -0.68
CA GLU A 130 16.24 3.00 -0.12
C GLU A 130 14.91 2.28 0.22
N ARG A 131 14.94 0.95 0.21
CA ARG A 131 13.76 0.10 0.41
C ARG A 131 12.99 0.43 1.70
N ARG A 132 13.70 0.53 2.82
CA ARG A 132 13.11 0.75 4.15
C ARG A 132 12.38 2.09 4.25
N PRO A 133 13.00 3.25 3.95
CA PRO A 133 12.30 4.54 4.00
C PRO A 133 11.17 4.65 2.97
N ALA A 134 11.27 3.98 1.81
CA ALA A 134 10.15 3.92 0.86
C ALA A 134 8.93 3.20 1.45
N VAL A 135 9.12 2.09 2.16
CA VAL A 135 8.04 1.37 2.84
C VAL A 135 7.42 2.23 3.97
N GLU A 136 8.24 2.94 4.75
CA GLU A 136 7.77 3.87 5.79
C GLU A 136 6.93 5.01 5.20
N ALA A 137 7.42 5.65 4.13
CA ALA A 137 6.72 6.73 3.45
C ALA A 137 5.38 6.26 2.86
N PHE A 138 5.35 5.05 2.31
CA PHE A 138 4.12 4.43 1.82
C PHE A 138 3.13 4.20 2.97
N ALA A 139 3.59 3.60 4.08
CA ALA A 139 2.77 3.35 5.27
C ALA A 139 2.17 4.65 5.83
N TYR A 140 2.99 5.69 5.97
CA TYR A 140 2.55 7.02 6.40
C TYR A 140 1.45 7.56 5.47
N THR A 141 1.66 7.50 4.15
CA THR A 141 0.68 8.00 3.17
C THR A 141 -0.66 7.26 3.28
N ARG A 142 -0.64 5.94 3.51
CA ARG A 142 -1.87 5.16 3.72
C ARG A 142 -2.57 5.51 5.03
N LEU A 143 -1.82 5.74 6.10
CA LEU A 143 -2.40 6.12 7.40
C LEU A 143 -2.96 7.54 7.37
N ALA A 144 -2.20 8.50 6.84
CA ALA A 144 -2.61 9.90 6.73
C ALA A 144 -3.88 10.05 5.88
N SER A 145 -3.96 9.35 4.74
CA SER A 145 -5.18 9.34 3.91
C SER A 145 -6.38 8.71 4.62
N THR A 146 -6.16 7.67 5.44
CA THR A 146 -7.22 7.06 6.25
C THR A 146 -7.74 8.00 7.32
N ILE A 147 -6.84 8.72 8.02
CA ILE A 147 -7.22 9.71 9.03
C ILE A 147 -7.94 10.90 8.38
N SER A 148 -7.50 11.35 7.21
CA SER A 148 -8.19 12.39 6.44
C SER A 148 -9.62 11.98 6.06
N ALA A 149 -9.82 10.73 5.63
CA ALA A 149 -11.15 10.20 5.36
C ALA A 149 -11.99 10.09 6.64
N ALA A 150 -11.40 9.63 7.75
CA ALA A 150 -12.06 9.49 9.04
C ALA A 150 -12.61 10.84 9.55
N MET A 151 -11.83 11.92 9.46
CA MET A 151 -12.27 13.27 9.85
C MET A 151 -13.46 13.78 9.03
N ARG A 152 -13.62 13.32 7.79
CA ARG A 152 -14.76 13.70 6.93
C ARG A 152 -16.02 12.86 7.16
N LEU A 153 -15.87 11.69 7.79
CA LEU A 153 -16.96 10.71 7.99
C LEU A 153 -17.45 10.66 9.44
N MET A 154 -16.61 11.05 10.39
CA MET A 154 -16.89 10.99 11.82
C MET A 154 -16.68 12.37 12.45
N PRO A 155 -17.43 12.71 13.51
CA PRO A 155 -17.24 13.95 14.27
C PRO A 155 -16.00 13.83 15.16
N ILE A 156 -14.81 13.88 14.56
CA ILE A 156 -13.52 13.83 15.25
C ILE A 156 -12.83 15.19 15.09
N GLY A 157 -12.35 15.77 16.20
CA GLY A 157 -11.57 16.99 16.16
C GLY A 157 -10.23 16.79 15.46
N GLN A 158 -9.73 17.84 14.78
CA GLN A 158 -8.45 17.78 14.06
C GLN A 158 -7.29 17.36 14.97
N THR A 159 -7.20 17.93 16.17
CA THR A 159 -6.17 17.58 17.16
C THR A 159 -6.23 16.10 17.55
N ASP A 160 -7.42 15.58 17.81
CA ASP A 160 -7.60 14.17 18.21
C ASP A 160 -7.23 13.21 17.07
N ALA A 161 -7.60 13.56 15.84
CA ALA A 161 -7.27 12.79 14.65
C ALA A 161 -5.75 12.71 14.42
N HIS A 162 -5.04 13.83 14.55
CA HIS A 162 -3.59 13.85 14.42
C HIS A 162 -2.87 13.21 15.61
N ALA A 163 -3.41 13.33 16.83
CA ALA A 163 -2.90 12.61 17.99
C ALA A 163 -3.03 11.09 17.81
N LEU A 164 -4.14 10.62 17.22
CA LEU A 164 -4.30 9.21 16.86
C LEU A 164 -3.32 8.77 15.77
N LEU A 165 -3.08 9.61 14.76
CA LEU A 165 -2.07 9.35 13.73
C LEU A 165 -0.69 9.19 14.37
N ALA A 166 -0.27 10.13 15.21
CA ALA A 166 1.03 10.10 15.90
C ALA A 166 1.22 8.80 16.68
N ARG A 167 0.27 8.43 17.55
CA ARG A 167 0.31 7.15 18.30
C ARG A 167 0.35 5.92 17.40
N THR A 168 -0.24 5.99 16.22
CA THR A 168 -0.22 4.87 15.26
C THR A 168 1.14 4.78 14.56
N LEU A 169 1.77 5.92 14.28
CA LEU A 169 3.08 5.99 13.64
C LEU A 169 4.19 5.42 14.53
N ASP A 170 4.07 5.49 15.85
CA ASP A 170 5.03 4.86 16.79
C ASP A 170 5.19 3.35 16.55
N ARG A 171 4.18 2.69 15.98
CA ARG A 171 4.19 1.25 15.70
C ARG A 171 4.69 0.92 14.30
N VAL A 172 4.84 1.91 13.41
CA VAL A 172 5.20 1.70 12.01
C VAL A 172 6.60 1.14 11.85
N PRO A 173 7.66 1.64 12.51
CA PRO A 173 9.02 1.12 12.33
C PRO A 173 9.11 -0.40 12.54
N ALA A 174 8.56 -0.91 13.65
CA ALA A 174 8.55 -2.33 13.96
C ALA A 174 7.75 -3.18 12.94
N VAL A 175 6.72 -2.61 12.31
CA VAL A 175 5.98 -3.27 11.22
C VAL A 175 6.83 -3.28 9.95
N VAL A 176 7.47 -2.17 9.62
CA VAL A 176 8.34 -2.06 8.45
C VAL A 176 9.53 -3.00 8.54
N ASP A 177 10.18 -3.08 9.69
CA ASP A 177 11.33 -3.98 9.87
C ASP A 177 10.92 -5.44 9.60
N ARG A 178 9.73 -5.86 10.06
CA ARG A 178 9.17 -7.19 9.74
C ARG A 178 8.83 -7.38 8.25
N ILE A 179 8.37 -6.34 7.57
CA ILE A 179 8.06 -6.40 6.14
C ILE A 179 9.36 -6.51 5.33
N VAL A 180 10.37 -5.71 5.68
CA VAL A 180 11.67 -5.65 5.01
C VAL A 180 12.50 -6.92 5.23
N ALA A 181 12.37 -7.54 6.40
CA ALA A 181 13.04 -8.80 6.73
C ALA A 181 12.38 -10.04 6.10
N ARG A 182 11.15 -9.94 5.59
CA ARG A 182 10.46 -11.05 4.93
C ARG A 182 10.85 -11.12 3.45
N ASP A 183 11.20 -12.32 3.01
CA ASP A 183 11.44 -12.66 1.59
C ASP A 183 10.32 -13.57 1.02
N ASP A 184 9.23 -13.72 1.77
CA ASP A 184 8.11 -14.59 1.41
C ASP A 184 7.20 -13.97 0.34
N ARG A 185 6.32 -14.80 -0.25
CA ARG A 185 5.31 -14.38 -1.22
C ARG A 185 4.39 -13.30 -0.66
N VAL A 186 3.78 -12.53 -1.55
CA VAL A 186 2.81 -11.50 -1.18
C VAL A 186 1.60 -12.14 -0.53
N GLU A 187 1.21 -11.62 0.63
CA GLU A 187 0.06 -12.10 1.39
C GLU A 187 -0.81 -10.92 1.82
N SER A 188 -2.13 -11.13 1.72
CA SER A 188 -3.13 -10.21 2.25
C SER A 188 -4.16 -11.00 3.04
N PHE A 189 -4.28 -10.73 4.34
CA PHE A 189 -5.34 -11.28 5.17
C PHE A 189 -5.95 -10.19 6.04
N SER A 190 -7.07 -9.64 5.59
CA SER A 190 -7.82 -8.60 6.30
C SER A 190 -9.33 -8.74 6.06
N PRO A 191 -9.95 -9.85 6.47
CA PRO A 191 -11.33 -10.20 6.08
C PRO A 191 -12.35 -9.12 6.44
N ALA A 192 -12.22 -8.47 7.62
CA ALA A 192 -13.12 -7.39 8.01
C ALA A 192 -13.00 -6.16 7.09
N LEU A 193 -11.79 -5.82 6.65
CA LEU A 193 -11.55 -4.72 5.72
C LEU A 193 -12.05 -5.08 4.32
N ASP A 194 -11.81 -6.32 3.89
CA ASP A 194 -12.23 -6.82 2.58
C ASP A 194 -13.76 -6.81 2.45
N ILE A 195 -14.47 -7.32 3.47
CA ILE A 195 -15.93 -7.28 3.52
C ILE A 195 -16.42 -5.83 3.47
N ALA A 196 -15.89 -4.93 4.31
CA ALA A 196 -16.29 -3.53 4.31
C ALA A 196 -16.07 -2.85 2.94
N ALA A 197 -14.92 -3.11 2.30
CA ALA A 197 -14.60 -2.59 0.97
C ALA A 197 -15.49 -3.18 -0.14
N MET A 198 -15.97 -4.42 0.02
CA MET A 198 -16.93 -5.04 -0.89
C MET A 198 -18.34 -4.50 -0.67
N THR A 199 -18.73 -4.20 0.58
CA THR A 199 -20.06 -3.65 0.90
C THR A 199 -20.22 -2.21 0.39
N GLN A 200 -19.13 -1.45 0.26
CA GLN A 200 -19.16 -0.05 -0.18
C GLN A 200 -19.91 0.16 -1.52
N GLN A 201 -19.91 -0.84 -2.42
CA GLN A 201 -20.61 -0.73 -3.70
C GLN A 201 -22.14 -0.73 -3.57
N TYR A 202 -22.68 -1.23 -2.45
CA TYR A 202 -24.12 -1.33 -2.20
C TYR A 202 -24.67 -0.18 -1.33
N LEU A 203 -23.84 0.77 -0.92
CA LEU A 203 -24.27 1.93 -0.14
C LEU A 203 -25.09 2.90 -1.01
N HIS A 204 -26.30 3.25 -0.56
CA HIS A 204 -27.21 4.17 -1.26
C HIS A 204 -26.61 5.59 -1.40
N SER A 205 -25.90 6.07 -0.37
CA SER A 205 -25.18 7.36 -0.40
C SER A 205 -23.69 7.12 -0.22
N ARG A 206 -22.88 7.76 -1.06
CA ARG A 206 -21.41 7.59 -1.07
C ARG A 206 -20.72 8.94 -1.17
N LEU A 207 -19.97 9.29 -0.13
CA LEU A 207 -19.14 10.50 -0.12
C LEU A 207 -17.83 10.30 -0.91
N PHE A 208 -17.33 9.07 -0.97
CA PHE A 208 -16.09 8.72 -1.66
C PHE A 208 -16.34 7.72 -2.78
N ARG A 209 -15.68 7.97 -3.92
CA ARG A 209 -15.44 6.95 -4.94
C ARG A 209 -14.24 6.16 -4.42
N SER A 210 -14.47 4.91 -3.99
CA SER A 210 -13.50 3.96 -3.39
C SER A 210 -12.05 4.17 -3.81
#